data_AF-A0A2E3MTW7-F1
#
_entry.id   AF-A0A2E3MTW7-F1
#
_cell.length_a   1.000
_cell.length_b   1.000
_cell.length_c   1.000
_cell.angle_alpha   90.00
_cell.angle_beta   90.00
_cell.angle_gamma   90.00
#
_symmetry.space_group_name_H-M   'P 1'
#
loop_
_entity.id
_entity.type
_entity.pdbx_description
1 polymer ?
#
loop_
_entity_poly.entity_id
_entity_poly.type
_entity_poly.pdbx_seq_one_letter_code
_entity_poly.pdbx_strand_id
1 'polypeptide(L)'
;MRVSEVKEAFSIELLGGRKLEIAAAKGSGLDKFDVSFFTASCDTVKTNTRYAKELKLDYPILSDPEKNVAKSYGVVHDKRTVPERWTFYVGKDGTIKHIEKKVNAGKHANQIVATLKKLGVAQR
;
A
#
# COMPACT_ATOMS: atom_id res chain seq x y z
N MET A 1 -6.05 -4.12 -1.80
CA MET A 1 -5.85 -3.41 -3.08
C MET A 1 -4.67 -4.05 -3.80
N ARG A 2 -4.82 -4.44 -5.06
CA ARG A 2 -3.77 -5.08 -5.85
C ARG A 2 -3.58 -4.34 -7.16
N VAL A 3 -2.38 -4.40 -7.75
CA VAL A 3 -2.19 -3.84 -9.10
C VAL A 3 -2.94 -4.75 -10.09
N SER A 4 -2.70 -6.04 -9.99
CA SER A 4 -3.34 -7.15 -10.71
C SER A 4 -4.68 -7.56 -10.13
N GLU A 5 -5.45 -8.27 -10.96
CA GLU A 5 -6.71 -8.89 -10.57
C GLU A 5 -6.52 -10.05 -9.57
N VAL A 6 -7.59 -10.30 -8.80
CA VAL A 6 -7.79 -11.54 -8.04
C VAL A 6 -8.88 -12.33 -8.76
N LYS A 7 -8.48 -13.43 -9.40
CA LYS A 7 -9.39 -14.28 -10.18
C LYS A 7 -10.36 -15.06 -9.30
N GLU A 8 -9.85 -15.62 -8.20
CA GLU A 8 -10.62 -16.49 -7.30
C GLU A 8 -10.47 -15.99 -5.86
N ALA A 9 -11.56 -16.06 -5.10
CA ALA A 9 -11.54 -15.72 -3.69
C ALA A 9 -10.69 -16.71 -2.88
N PHE A 10 -10.03 -16.22 -1.84
CA PHE A 10 -9.21 -17.04 -0.96
C PHE A 10 -9.13 -16.43 0.44
N SER A 11 -8.73 -17.23 1.42
CA SER A 11 -8.55 -16.78 2.80
C SER A 11 -7.10 -16.81 3.22
N ILE A 12 -6.74 -15.92 4.14
CA ILE A 12 -5.43 -15.91 4.80
C ILE A 12 -5.59 -15.80 6.30
N GLU A 13 -4.56 -16.18 7.04
CA GLU A 13 -4.52 -16.05 8.50
C GLU A 13 -3.65 -14.86 8.93
N LEU A 14 -4.30 -13.88 9.54
CA LEU A 14 -3.66 -12.71 10.12
C LEU A 14 -2.99 -13.05 11.46
N LEU A 15 -2.13 -12.13 11.91
CA LEU A 15 -1.55 -12.20 13.25
C LEU A 15 -2.69 -12.29 14.28
N GLY A 16 -2.53 -13.24 15.21
CA GLY A 16 -3.53 -13.55 16.24
C GLY A 16 -4.64 -14.51 15.80
N GLY A 17 -4.42 -15.32 14.74
CA GLY A 17 -5.32 -16.41 14.35
C GLY A 17 -6.61 -15.97 13.63
N ARG A 18 -6.74 -14.68 13.32
CA ARG A 18 -7.93 -14.14 12.64
C ARG A 18 -7.88 -14.48 11.15
N LYS A 19 -8.97 -14.99 10.61
CA LYS A 19 -9.10 -15.22 9.16
C LYS A 19 -9.54 -13.94 8.45
N LEU A 20 -8.93 -13.67 7.30
CA LEU A 20 -9.34 -12.62 6.38
C LEU A 20 -9.70 -13.25 5.04
N GLU A 21 -10.93 -13.00 4.62
CA GLU A 21 -11.43 -13.39 3.29
C GLU A 21 -11.08 -12.32 2.26
N ILE A 22 -10.48 -12.74 1.15
CA ILE A 22 -10.16 -11.92 0.00
C ILE A 22 -11.12 -12.31 -1.12
N ALA A 23 -12.02 -11.41 -1.50
CA ALA A 23 -12.92 -11.61 -2.62
C ALA A 23 -12.20 -11.46 -3.97
N ALA A 24 -12.77 -12.07 -5.01
CA ALA A 24 -12.38 -11.79 -6.39
C ALA A 24 -12.60 -10.30 -6.70
N ALA A 25 -11.64 -9.69 -7.39
CA ALA A 25 -11.66 -8.26 -7.68
C ALA A 25 -10.83 -7.96 -8.92
N LYS A 26 -11.27 -6.95 -9.68
CA LYS A 26 -10.46 -6.39 -10.78
C LYS A 26 -9.19 -5.73 -10.21
N GLY A 27 -8.14 -5.67 -11.03
CA GLY A 27 -6.93 -4.92 -10.72
C GLY A 27 -7.23 -3.43 -10.51
N SER A 28 -6.36 -2.75 -9.77
CA SER A 28 -6.54 -1.33 -9.43
C SER A 28 -6.38 -0.38 -10.61
N GLY A 29 -5.80 -0.82 -11.73
CA GLY A 29 -5.49 0.03 -12.88
C GLY A 29 -4.21 0.85 -12.72
N LEU A 30 -3.44 0.63 -11.64
CA LEU A 30 -2.14 1.27 -11.41
C LEU A 30 -1.05 0.79 -12.38
N ASP A 31 -1.20 -0.40 -12.93
CA ASP A 31 -0.35 -1.00 -13.97
C ASP A 31 -0.27 -0.14 -15.24
N LYS A 32 -1.30 0.69 -15.49
CA LYS A 32 -1.39 1.59 -16.63
C LYS A 32 -0.55 2.86 -16.50
N PHE A 33 0.06 3.10 -15.34
CA PHE A 33 0.84 4.31 -15.09
C PHE A 33 2.32 3.99 -14.98
N ASP A 34 3.17 4.93 -15.38
CA ASP A 34 4.61 4.84 -15.16
C ASP A 34 4.97 5.17 -13.71
N VAL A 35 4.60 4.26 -12.81
CA VAL A 35 4.85 4.35 -11.37
C VAL A 35 5.42 3.05 -10.84
N SER A 36 6.15 3.17 -9.74
CA SER A 36 6.43 2.05 -8.85
C SER A 36 5.47 2.15 -7.66
N PHE A 37 4.84 1.04 -7.31
CA PHE A 37 3.91 0.97 -6.18
C PHE A 37 4.51 0.10 -5.08
N PHE A 38 4.41 0.60 -3.85
CA PHE A 38 4.89 -0.06 -2.65
C PHE A 38 3.87 0.14 -1.53
N THR A 39 3.75 -0.85 -0.65
CA THR A 39 3.19 -0.63 0.68
C THR A 39 4.33 -0.61 1.69
N ALA A 40 4.11 -0.05 2.87
CA ALA A 40 5.10 0.01 3.94
C ALA A 40 4.46 -0.39 5.27
N SER A 41 5.21 -1.13 6.08
CA SER A 41 4.81 -1.53 7.43
C SER A 41 6.00 -1.46 8.39
N CYS A 42 5.71 -1.27 9.69
CA CYS A 42 6.68 -1.43 10.77
C CYS A 42 6.87 -2.90 11.19
N ASP A 43 6.29 -3.86 10.47
CA ASP A 43 6.56 -5.28 10.69
C ASP A 43 7.93 -5.68 10.12
N THR A 44 8.47 -6.79 10.62
CA THR A 44 9.74 -7.37 10.14
C THR A 44 9.67 -7.79 8.67
N VAL A 45 10.83 -7.84 8.00
CA VAL A 45 10.96 -8.34 6.63
C VAL A 45 10.37 -9.74 6.48
N LYS A 46 10.56 -10.62 7.48
CA LYS A 46 9.99 -11.97 7.50
C LYS A 46 8.46 -11.94 7.47
N THR A 47 7.84 -11.13 8.33
CA THR A 47 6.37 -10.96 8.39
C THR A 47 5.83 -10.37 7.10
N ASN A 48 6.45 -9.31 6.60
CA ASN A 48 6.05 -8.66 5.35
C ASN A 48 6.17 -9.61 4.15
N THR A 49 7.23 -10.40 4.09
CA THR A 49 7.44 -11.40 3.03
C THR A 49 6.38 -12.49 3.08
N ARG A 50 6.06 -12.99 4.28
CA ARG A 50 4.96 -13.94 4.48
C ARG A 50 3.64 -13.37 3.95
N TYR A 51 3.27 -12.15 4.37
CA TYR A 51 2.03 -11.53 3.91
C TYR A 51 2.00 -11.24 2.43
N ALA A 52 3.11 -10.77 1.84
CA ALA A 52 3.20 -10.57 0.40
C ALA A 52 2.91 -11.87 -0.36
N LYS A 53 3.46 -13.00 0.11
CA LYS A 53 3.21 -14.33 -0.47
C LYS A 53 1.77 -14.81 -0.27
N GLU A 54 1.26 -14.78 0.96
CA GLU A 54 -0.09 -15.26 1.28
C GLU A 54 -1.18 -14.43 0.59
N LEU A 55 -1.03 -13.10 0.58
CA LEU A 55 -1.91 -12.20 -0.16
C LEU A 55 -1.64 -12.22 -1.67
N LYS A 56 -0.62 -12.95 -2.13
CA LYS A 56 -0.15 -13.09 -3.52
C LYS A 56 0.24 -11.75 -4.18
N LEU A 57 0.66 -10.74 -3.42
CA LEU A 57 0.83 -9.37 -3.91
C LEU A 57 1.84 -9.30 -5.06
N ASP A 58 1.61 -8.36 -5.97
CA ASP A 58 2.45 -8.07 -7.13
C ASP A 58 3.32 -6.82 -6.95
N TYR A 59 3.51 -6.43 -5.69
CA TYR A 59 4.37 -5.35 -5.27
C TYR A 59 4.98 -5.71 -3.90
N PRO A 60 6.15 -5.15 -3.56
CA PRO A 60 6.77 -5.42 -2.28
C PRO A 60 6.15 -4.58 -1.14
N ILE A 61 6.28 -5.12 0.08
CA ILE A 61 5.97 -4.43 1.32
C ILE A 61 7.30 -4.02 1.97
N LEU A 62 7.57 -2.72 2.02
CA LEU A 62 8.73 -2.15 2.71
C LEU A 62 8.63 -2.39 4.21
N SER A 63 9.77 -2.70 4.85
CA SER A 63 9.88 -3.01 6.27
C SER A 63 10.63 -1.90 7.00
N ASP A 64 10.05 -1.39 8.08
CA ASP A 64 10.66 -0.39 8.97
C ASP A 64 10.45 -0.76 10.46
N PRO A 65 11.10 -1.83 10.96
CA PRO A 65 10.85 -2.34 12.32
C PRO A 65 11.20 -1.34 13.42
N GLU A 66 12.22 -0.51 13.18
CA GLU A 66 12.67 0.54 14.11
C GLU A 66 11.77 1.79 14.07
N LYS A 67 10.85 1.85 13.10
CA LYS A 67 9.91 2.97 12.87
C LYS A 67 10.61 4.28 12.51
N ASN A 68 11.86 4.25 12.07
CA ASN A 68 12.65 5.46 11.81
C ASN A 68 12.06 6.23 10.62
N VAL A 69 11.72 5.51 9.55
CA VAL A 69 11.11 6.10 8.34
C VAL A 69 9.69 6.53 8.65
N ALA A 70 8.91 5.70 9.35
CA ALA A 70 7.54 6.00 9.73
C ALA A 70 7.43 7.25 10.61
N LYS A 71 8.36 7.45 11.55
CA LYS A 71 8.48 8.70 12.33
C LYS A 71 8.88 9.89 11.47
N SER A 72 9.84 9.71 10.57
CA SER A 72 10.30 10.79 9.67
C SER A 72 9.21 11.28 8.71
N TYR A 73 8.33 10.37 8.27
CA TYR A 73 7.15 10.69 7.46
C TYR A 73 5.96 11.20 8.30
N GLY A 74 6.09 11.24 9.63
CA GLY A 74 5.06 11.71 10.55
C GLY A 74 3.84 10.78 10.66
N VAL A 75 3.92 9.55 10.15
CA VAL A 75 2.84 8.55 10.25
C VAL A 75 2.88 7.79 11.57
N VAL A 76 4.01 7.80 12.28
CA VAL A 76 4.14 7.36 13.67
C VAL A 76 4.56 8.56 14.50
N HIS A 77 3.85 8.82 15.59
CA HIS A 77 4.06 9.98 16.46
C HIS A 77 3.56 9.70 17.88
N ASP A 78 3.78 10.59 18.83
CA ASP A 78 3.49 10.34 20.26
C ASP A 78 2.04 9.93 20.54
N LYS A 79 1.08 10.48 19.78
CA LYS A 79 -0.34 10.13 19.91
C LYS A 79 -0.72 8.76 19.29
N ARG A 80 0.18 8.14 18.51
CA ARG A 80 -0.10 6.92 17.75
C ARG A 80 1.18 6.13 17.43
N THR A 81 1.31 4.97 18.07
CA THR A 81 2.50 4.10 17.99
C THR A 81 2.50 3.15 16.79
N VAL A 82 1.42 3.12 16.02
CA VAL A 82 1.26 2.35 14.77
C VAL A 82 1.07 3.32 13.60
N PRO A 83 1.58 3.01 12.39
CA PRO A 83 1.49 3.93 11.26
C PRO A 83 0.06 4.36 10.95
N GLU A 84 -0.11 5.66 10.72
CA GLU A 84 -1.27 6.21 10.03
C GLU A 84 -1.38 5.61 8.61
N ARG A 85 -2.62 5.42 8.14
CA ARG A 85 -2.87 4.93 6.77
C ARG A 85 -2.86 6.11 5.82
N TRP A 86 -1.68 6.55 5.39
CA TRP A 86 -1.52 7.60 4.39
C TRP A 86 -0.94 7.03 3.10
N THR A 87 -1.18 7.72 1.98
CA THR A 87 -0.57 7.42 0.68
C THR A 87 0.21 8.63 0.20
N PHE A 88 1.49 8.42 -0.10
CA PHE A 88 2.41 9.46 -0.54
C PHE A 88 2.68 9.30 -2.03
N TYR A 89 2.66 10.41 -2.75
CA TYR A 89 3.01 10.48 -4.17
C TYR A 89 4.36 11.17 -4.27
N VAL A 90 5.38 10.40 -4.61
CA VAL A 90 6.77 10.86 -4.63
C VAL A 90 7.22 10.99 -6.09
N GLY A 91 7.76 12.15 -6.45
CA GLY A 91 8.31 12.39 -7.77
C GLY A 91 9.62 11.62 -7.99
N LYS A 92 10.04 11.48 -9.25
CA LYS A 92 11.35 10.87 -9.60
C LYS A 92 12.53 11.67 -9.02
N ASP A 93 12.31 12.93 -8.66
CA ASP A 93 13.22 13.84 -7.95
C ASP A 93 13.25 13.62 -6.41
N GLY A 94 12.48 12.67 -5.88
CA GLY A 94 12.36 12.39 -4.46
C GLY A 94 11.43 13.35 -3.69
N THR A 95 10.81 14.32 -4.35
CA THR A 95 9.92 15.28 -3.69
C THR A 95 8.51 14.72 -3.52
N ILE A 96 7.88 14.98 -2.38
CA ILE A 96 6.48 14.59 -2.16
C ILE A 96 5.58 15.57 -2.94
N LYS A 97 4.91 15.08 -3.98
CA LYS A 97 3.99 15.85 -4.82
C LYS A 97 2.57 15.91 -4.23
N HIS A 98 2.18 14.89 -3.48
CA HIS A 98 0.87 14.84 -2.82
C HIS A 98 0.87 13.87 -1.63
N ILE A 99 0.02 14.12 -0.64
CA ILE A 99 -0.21 13.23 0.50
C ILE A 99 -1.71 13.07 0.69
N GLU A 100 -2.18 11.83 0.59
CA GLU A 100 -3.55 11.48 0.88
C GLU A 100 -3.65 10.87 2.29
N LYS A 101 -4.36 11.55 3.18
CA LYS A 101 -4.46 11.17 4.61
C LYS A 101 -5.78 10.46 4.94
N LYS A 102 -6.80 10.61 4.10
CA LYS A 102 -8.13 10.02 4.31
C LYS A 102 -8.26 8.75 3.49
N VAL A 103 -7.54 7.71 3.90
CA VAL A 103 -7.50 6.43 3.17
C VAL A 103 -8.54 5.46 3.69
N ASN A 104 -9.49 5.09 2.83
CA ASN A 104 -10.34 3.92 3.03
C ASN A 104 -9.83 2.76 2.17
N ALA A 105 -9.19 1.77 2.80
CA ALA A 105 -8.52 0.67 2.12
C ALA A 105 -9.40 -0.10 1.11
N GLY A 106 -10.71 -0.18 1.32
CA GLY A 106 -11.64 -0.87 0.42
C GLY A 106 -11.96 -0.10 -0.86
N LYS A 107 -11.81 1.24 -0.85
CA LYS A 107 -12.20 2.13 -1.97
C LYS A 107 -11.03 2.92 -2.56
N HIS A 108 -9.82 2.74 -2.02
CA HIS A 108 -8.72 3.66 -2.29
C HIS A 108 -8.14 3.55 -3.70
N ALA A 109 -8.26 2.41 -4.38
CA ALA A 109 -7.69 2.21 -5.72
C ALA A 109 -8.11 3.29 -6.73
N ASN A 110 -9.42 3.59 -6.77
CA ASN A 110 -9.97 4.59 -7.68
C ASN A 110 -9.46 6.00 -7.34
N GLN A 111 -9.29 6.31 -6.06
CA GLN A 111 -8.75 7.57 -5.59
C GLN A 111 -7.28 7.73 -5.98
N ILE A 112 -6.49 6.65 -5.94
CA ILE A 112 -5.09 6.71 -6.39
C ILE A 112 -5.03 7.00 -7.88
N VAL A 113 -5.78 6.26 -8.70
CA VAL A 113 -5.82 6.47 -10.15
C VAL A 113 -6.25 7.90 -10.50
N ALA A 114 -7.28 8.43 -9.82
CA ALA A 114 -7.73 9.81 -10.03
C ALA A 114 -6.63 10.83 -9.69
N THR A 115 -5.90 10.59 -8.60
CA THR A 115 -4.79 11.45 -8.17
C THR A 115 -3.62 11.39 -9.14
N LEU A 116 -3.24 10.20 -9.63
CA LEU A 116 -2.18 10.05 -10.64
C LEU A 116 -2.51 10.79 -11.93
N LYS A 117 -3.77 10.72 -12.40
CA LYS A 117 -4.24 11.52 -13.55
C LYS A 117 -4.14 13.02 -13.28
N LYS A 118 -4.58 13.48 -12.10
CA LYS A 118 -4.50 14.90 -11.72
C LYS A 118 -3.05 15.40 -11.65
N LEU A 119 -2.12 14.55 -11.22
CA LEU A 119 -0.69 14.86 -11.16
C LEU A 119 0.01 14.76 -12.53
N GLY A 120 -0.71 14.38 -13.60
CA GLY A 120 -0.15 14.29 -14.95
C GLY A 120 0.87 13.17 -15.12
N VAL A 121 0.75 12.09 -14.34
CA VAL A 121 1.67 10.96 -14.45
C VAL A 121 1.46 10.25 -15.78
N ALA A 122 2.56 9.98 -16.49
CA ALA A 122 2.54 9.29 -17.78
C ALA A 122 1.89 7.91 -17.66
N GLN A 123 1.18 7.51 -18.71
CA GLN A 123 0.64 6.16 -18.85
C GLN A 123 1.60 5.29 -19.65
N ARG A 124 1.54 3.97 -19.43
CA ARG A 124 2.31 2.95 -20.14
C ARG A 124 1.52 2.37 -21.30
#